data_AF-A0A087TCG7-F1
#
_entry.id   AF-A0A087TCG7-F1
#
_cell.length_a   1.000
_cell.length_b   1.000
_cell.length_c   1.000
_cell.angle_alpha   90.00
_cell.angle_beta   90.00
_cell.angle_gamma   90.00
#
_symmetry.space_group_name_H-M   'P 1'
#
loop_
_entity.id
_entity.type
_entity.pdbx_description
1 polymer ?
#
loop_
_entity_poly.entity_id
_entity_poly.type
_entity_poly.pdbx_seq_one_letter_code
_entity_poly.pdbx_strand_id
1 'polypeptide(L)'
;MYIDFIRKRQEVLQLHKMKDLETDEHDAVLDGSIVNIVYDNAVEEIEDVNFALSFIQIALEFDFASRHVDHILEDVQRRHPDKEETLDALAKRPLLYIEDEIKRGKEMGLKKKVIMHRICQEIYSRYDEAVERITTEKMWSYYLDFVHNYLKSAKEKKRAKVQSILINKLEKAAEANCLSLNYYAVWIDLLFEKGDDDAALSVSLMAARKWNQVSLWIKCLTLHIRSGKSSKKVYLLFSEALSSLNEKDSISLWKLGVEWLSFADPERLIEFFEKGINKCTEISTPLKDMYLEATALRNGTQAARDLYKRFKKMGPLSPQVVRKMIIIEKAQLRPSIDSLRKYYEDGIREFGSS
;
A
#
# COMPACT_ATOMS: atom_id res chain seq x y z
N MET A 1 -28.81 -18.36 -22.57
CA MET A 1 -29.53 -19.59 -22.14
C MET A 1 -30.44 -20.17 -23.24
N TYR A 2 -31.40 -19.43 -23.81
CA TYR A 2 -32.27 -19.93 -24.88
C TYR A 2 -31.52 -20.28 -26.18
N ILE A 3 -30.61 -19.41 -26.63
CA ILE A 3 -29.81 -19.61 -27.84
C ILE A 3 -28.88 -20.83 -27.70
N ASP A 4 -28.19 -20.94 -26.55
CA ASP A 4 -27.35 -22.10 -26.20
C ASP A 4 -28.14 -23.42 -26.21
N PHE A 5 -29.37 -23.41 -25.66
CA PHE A 5 -30.26 -24.56 -25.70
C PHE A 5 -30.64 -24.97 -27.13
N ILE A 6 -30.97 -24.00 -28.00
CA ILE A 6 -31.31 -24.31 -29.40
C ILE A 6 -30.10 -24.82 -30.17
N ARG A 7 -28.91 -24.24 -29.98
CA ARG A 7 -27.68 -24.68 -30.64
C ARG A 7 -27.28 -26.10 -30.23
N LYS A 8 -27.25 -26.40 -28.93
CA LYS A 8 -26.97 -27.76 -28.43
C LYS A 8 -27.98 -28.76 -28.97
N ARG A 9 -29.25 -28.36 -29.08
CA ARG A 9 -30.29 -29.19 -29.69
C ARG A 9 -30.07 -29.38 -31.19
N GLN A 10 -29.64 -28.35 -31.94
CA GLN A 10 -29.29 -28.46 -33.35
C GLN A 10 -28.06 -29.35 -33.57
N GLU A 11 -27.00 -29.25 -32.78
CA GLU A 11 -25.82 -30.11 -32.87
C GLU A 11 -26.18 -31.59 -32.66
N VAL A 12 -27.01 -31.89 -31.67
CA VAL A 12 -27.51 -33.26 -31.41
C VAL A 12 -28.40 -33.78 -32.55
N LEU A 13 -29.21 -32.91 -33.16
CA LEU A 13 -30.09 -33.25 -34.27
C LEU A 13 -29.34 -33.36 -35.62
N GLN A 14 -28.29 -32.57 -35.84
CA GLN A 14 -27.42 -32.63 -37.03
C GLN A 14 -26.54 -33.89 -37.02
N LEU A 15 -26.10 -34.34 -35.83
CA LEU A 15 -25.47 -35.67 -35.67
C LEU A 15 -26.38 -36.84 -36.10
N HIS A 16 -27.71 -36.64 -36.14
CA HIS A 16 -28.69 -37.62 -36.62
C HIS A 16 -29.14 -37.42 -38.09
N LYS A 17 -28.77 -36.30 -38.72
CA LYS A 17 -29.11 -36.00 -40.11
C LYS A 17 -27.84 -35.79 -40.93
N MET A 18 -27.07 -36.86 -41.13
CA MET A 18 -26.24 -36.91 -42.34
C MET A 18 -27.15 -37.21 -43.54
N LYS A 19 -27.10 -36.29 -44.50
CA LYS A 19 -27.81 -36.19 -45.80
C LYS A 19 -29.06 -35.32 -45.77
N ASP A 20 -28.96 -34.27 -46.59
CA ASP A 20 -30.01 -33.43 -47.12
C ASP A 20 -30.60 -32.40 -46.16
N LEU A 21 -29.99 -31.21 -46.16
CA LEU A 21 -30.61 -29.95 -46.61
C LEU A 21 -29.66 -28.79 -46.29
N GLU A 22 -28.98 -28.28 -47.31
CA GLU A 22 -28.45 -26.92 -47.30
C GLU A 22 -29.65 -25.98 -47.16
N THR A 23 -29.85 -25.45 -45.95
CA THR A 23 -30.73 -24.30 -45.72
C THR A 23 -29.86 -23.22 -45.10
N ASP A 24 -29.41 -22.33 -45.97
CA ASP A 24 -28.60 -21.15 -45.68
C ASP A 24 -29.53 -20.03 -45.15
N GLU A 25 -30.26 -20.30 -44.07
CA GLU A 25 -31.04 -19.28 -43.36
C GLU A 25 -30.21 -18.77 -42.17
N HIS A 26 -29.62 -17.60 -42.36
CA HIS A 26 -28.90 -16.83 -41.35
C HIS A 26 -29.89 -16.34 -40.27
N ASP A 27 -30.22 -17.21 -39.31
CA ASP A 27 -31.12 -16.86 -38.21
C ASP A 27 -30.40 -15.92 -37.23
N ALA A 28 -30.75 -14.62 -37.27
CA ALA A 28 -30.21 -13.58 -36.39
C ALA A 28 -30.40 -13.88 -34.88
N VAL A 29 -31.33 -14.76 -34.53
CA VAL A 29 -31.51 -15.25 -33.15
C VAL A 29 -30.43 -16.28 -32.81
N LEU A 30 -30.09 -17.16 -33.74
CA LEU A 30 -29.06 -18.20 -33.54
C LEU A 30 -27.64 -17.66 -33.62
N ASP A 31 -27.43 -16.60 -34.40
CA ASP A 31 -26.12 -15.95 -34.57
C ASP A 31 -25.78 -14.94 -33.45
N GLY A 32 -26.68 -14.78 -32.47
CA GLY A 32 -26.45 -13.98 -31.26
C GLY A 32 -26.60 -12.47 -31.45
N SER A 33 -27.08 -12.01 -32.62
CA SER A 33 -27.21 -10.58 -32.95
C SER A 33 -28.16 -9.82 -32.01
N ILE A 34 -29.15 -10.49 -31.43
CA ILE A 34 -30.05 -9.92 -30.42
C ILE A 34 -29.27 -9.47 -29.18
N VAL A 35 -28.22 -10.19 -28.80
CA VAL A 35 -27.42 -9.87 -27.60
C VAL A 35 -26.66 -8.57 -27.82
N ASN A 36 -26.14 -8.31 -29.02
CA ASN A 36 -25.54 -7.03 -29.37
C ASN A 36 -26.55 -5.87 -29.25
N ILE A 37 -27.77 -6.05 -29.76
CA ILE A 37 -28.83 -5.02 -29.67
C ILE A 37 -29.20 -4.71 -28.22
N VAL A 38 -29.33 -5.74 -27.38
CA VAL A 38 -29.63 -5.56 -25.95
C VAL A 38 -28.49 -4.85 -25.23
N TYR A 39 -27.24 -5.21 -25.53
CA TYR A 39 -26.07 -4.50 -25.02
C TYR A 39 -26.07 -3.04 -25.47
N ASP A 40 -26.19 -2.77 -26.78
CA ASP A 40 -26.10 -1.43 -27.36
C ASP A 40 -27.14 -0.49 -26.74
N ASN A 41 -28.39 -0.93 -26.61
CA ASN A 41 -29.44 -0.17 -25.93
C ASN A 41 -29.14 0.08 -24.45
N ALA A 42 -28.55 -0.88 -23.74
CA ALA A 42 -28.25 -0.74 -22.32
C ALA A 42 -27.10 0.25 -22.06
N VAL A 43 -26.06 0.24 -22.90
CA VAL A 43 -24.92 1.15 -22.77
C VAL A 43 -25.16 2.53 -23.39
N GLU A 44 -26.20 2.71 -24.18
CA GLU A 44 -26.73 4.05 -24.55
C GLU A 44 -27.39 4.74 -23.34
N GLU A 45 -28.11 3.98 -22.51
CA GLU A 45 -28.80 4.52 -21.33
C GLU A 45 -27.87 4.69 -20.11
N ILE A 46 -26.86 3.82 -19.98
CA ILE A 46 -25.92 3.81 -18.86
C ILE A 46 -24.49 4.03 -19.37
N GLU A 47 -24.03 5.28 -19.27
CA GLU A 47 -22.70 5.71 -19.73
C GLU A 47 -21.59 5.38 -18.70
N ASP A 48 -21.43 4.10 -18.36
CA ASP A 48 -20.36 3.61 -17.48
C ASP A 48 -19.57 2.46 -18.14
N VAL A 49 -18.23 2.58 -18.12
CA VAL A 49 -17.34 1.58 -18.72
C VAL A 49 -17.38 0.28 -17.93
N ASN A 50 -17.45 0.36 -16.60
CA ASN A 50 -17.47 -0.85 -15.78
C ASN A 50 -18.77 -1.63 -15.99
N PHE A 51 -19.89 -0.92 -16.14
CA PHE A 51 -21.16 -1.50 -16.57
C PHE A 51 -21.03 -2.21 -17.92
N ALA A 52 -20.50 -1.54 -18.95
CA ALA A 52 -20.31 -2.15 -20.27
C ALA A 52 -19.41 -3.41 -20.22
N LEU A 53 -18.29 -3.34 -19.49
CA LEU A 53 -17.35 -4.46 -19.34
C LEU A 53 -17.93 -5.62 -18.53
N SER A 54 -18.93 -5.39 -17.67
CA SER A 54 -19.57 -6.46 -16.89
C SER A 54 -20.25 -7.52 -17.78
N PHE A 55 -20.72 -7.13 -18.97
CA PHE A 55 -21.31 -8.05 -19.95
C PHE A 55 -20.30 -9.09 -20.45
N ILE A 56 -19.00 -8.79 -20.43
CA ILE A 56 -17.96 -9.75 -20.83
C ILE A 56 -17.99 -10.97 -19.90
N GLN A 57 -18.16 -10.78 -18.59
CA GLN A 57 -18.18 -11.91 -17.65
C GLN A 57 -19.33 -12.89 -17.96
N ILE A 58 -20.49 -12.35 -18.35
CA ILE A 58 -21.66 -13.13 -18.76
C ILE A 58 -21.40 -13.81 -20.11
N ALA A 59 -20.80 -13.08 -21.06
CA ALA A 59 -20.49 -13.60 -22.38
C ALA A 59 -19.52 -14.79 -22.31
N LEU A 60 -18.52 -14.74 -21.43
CA LEU A 60 -17.52 -15.81 -21.28
C LEU A 60 -18.11 -17.16 -20.80
N GLU A 61 -19.35 -17.20 -20.30
CA GLU A 61 -20.04 -18.47 -19.99
C GLU A 61 -20.48 -19.23 -21.24
N PHE A 62 -20.48 -18.57 -22.41
CA PHE A 62 -20.95 -19.12 -23.67
C PHE A 62 -19.80 -19.21 -24.67
N ASP A 63 -19.52 -20.41 -25.15
CA ASP A 63 -18.46 -20.72 -26.13
C ASP A 63 -18.59 -19.97 -27.46
N PHE A 64 -19.81 -19.59 -27.84
CA PHE A 64 -20.09 -18.83 -29.07
C PHE A 64 -20.03 -17.31 -28.92
N ALA A 65 -19.90 -16.78 -27.70
CA ALA A 65 -20.00 -15.35 -27.46
C ALA A 65 -18.68 -14.59 -27.69
N SER A 66 -17.65 -15.23 -28.25
CA SER A 66 -16.38 -14.59 -28.61
C SER A 66 -16.56 -13.35 -29.49
N ARG A 67 -17.46 -13.42 -30.48
CA ARG A 67 -17.84 -12.27 -31.33
C ARG A 67 -18.50 -11.14 -30.54
N HIS A 68 -19.29 -11.47 -29.51
CA HIS A 68 -19.94 -10.48 -28.64
C HIS A 68 -18.93 -9.81 -27.71
N VAL A 69 -17.97 -10.56 -27.16
CA VAL A 69 -16.87 -10.01 -26.37
C VAL A 69 -16.04 -9.04 -27.20
N ASP A 70 -15.73 -9.38 -28.46
CA ASP A 70 -15.01 -8.49 -29.36
C ASP A 70 -15.82 -7.20 -29.66
N HIS A 71 -17.13 -7.32 -29.92
CA HIS A 71 -18.03 -6.17 -30.10
C HIS A 71 -18.02 -5.23 -28.88
N ILE A 72 -18.12 -5.78 -27.66
CA ILE A 72 -18.06 -4.98 -26.43
C ILE A 72 -16.72 -4.26 -26.31
N LEU A 73 -15.60 -4.94 -26.55
CA LEU A 73 -14.27 -4.33 -26.43
C LEU A 73 -14.03 -3.24 -27.49
N GLU A 74 -14.46 -3.45 -28.73
CA GLU A 74 -14.38 -2.45 -29.80
C GLU A 74 -15.26 -1.23 -29.50
N ASP A 75 -16.46 -1.47 -28.98
CA ASP A 75 -17.39 -0.42 -28.62
C ASP A 75 -16.88 0.44 -27.44
N VAL A 76 -16.40 -0.20 -26.36
CA VAL A 76 -15.80 0.50 -25.21
C VAL A 76 -14.55 1.27 -25.64
N GLN A 77 -13.72 0.71 -26.52
CA GLN A 77 -12.56 1.40 -27.09
C GLN A 77 -12.98 2.64 -27.90
N ARG A 78 -14.06 2.55 -28.67
CA ARG A 78 -14.56 3.65 -29.50
C ARG A 78 -15.19 4.78 -28.67
N ARG A 79 -16.01 4.44 -27.68
CA ARG A 79 -16.72 5.43 -26.83
C ARG A 79 -15.83 6.04 -25.77
N HIS A 80 -14.90 5.26 -25.22
CA HIS A 80 -14.07 5.65 -24.09
C HIS A 80 -12.60 5.27 -24.27
N PRO A 81 -11.91 5.78 -25.31
CA PRO A 81 -10.55 5.38 -25.66
C PRO A 81 -9.51 5.72 -24.59
N ASP A 82 -9.78 6.76 -23.78
CA ASP A 82 -8.86 7.28 -22.79
C ASP A 82 -9.30 7.01 -21.33
N LYS A 83 -10.25 6.10 -21.10
CA LYS A 83 -10.57 5.66 -19.73
C LYS A 83 -9.63 4.52 -19.30
N GLU A 84 -9.16 4.56 -18.06
CA GLU A 84 -8.21 3.56 -17.55
C GLU A 84 -8.80 2.13 -17.58
N GLU A 85 -10.09 1.99 -17.30
CA GLU A 85 -10.80 0.70 -17.37
C GLU A 85 -10.82 0.10 -18.77
N THR A 86 -10.98 0.95 -19.80
CA THR A 86 -10.93 0.52 -21.20
C THR A 86 -9.55 -0.03 -21.53
N LEU A 87 -8.49 0.69 -21.16
CA LEU A 87 -7.12 0.28 -21.44
C LEU A 87 -6.73 -0.98 -20.66
N ASP A 88 -7.18 -1.11 -19.41
CA ASP A 88 -7.01 -2.33 -18.60
C ASP A 88 -7.68 -3.55 -19.26
N ALA A 89 -8.92 -3.41 -19.70
CA ALA A 89 -9.64 -4.47 -20.40
C ALA A 89 -8.96 -4.85 -21.72
N LEU A 90 -8.54 -3.87 -22.52
CA LEU A 90 -7.82 -4.10 -23.77
C LEU A 90 -6.45 -4.75 -23.54
N ALA A 91 -5.73 -4.38 -22.48
CA ALA A 91 -4.47 -5.01 -22.11
C ALA A 91 -4.69 -6.48 -21.71
N LYS A 92 -5.79 -6.78 -21.01
CA LYS A 92 -6.17 -8.13 -20.56
C LYS A 92 -6.86 -8.98 -21.63
N ARG A 93 -7.26 -8.42 -22.80
CA ARG A 93 -7.91 -9.14 -23.90
C ARG A 93 -7.28 -10.49 -24.23
N PRO A 94 -5.93 -10.63 -24.34
CA PRO A 94 -5.30 -11.94 -24.61
C PRO A 94 -5.60 -13.03 -23.58
N LEU A 95 -5.96 -12.65 -22.34
CA LEU A 95 -6.33 -13.60 -21.28
C LEU A 95 -7.68 -14.26 -21.52
N LEU A 96 -8.58 -13.57 -22.22
CA LEU A 96 -9.93 -14.07 -22.52
C LEU A 96 -9.92 -15.27 -23.48
N TYR A 97 -8.90 -15.32 -24.35
CA TYR A 97 -8.79 -16.33 -25.41
C TYR A 97 -7.64 -17.32 -25.18
N ILE A 98 -7.19 -17.51 -23.93
CA ILE A 98 -6.03 -18.37 -23.60
C ILE A 98 -6.20 -19.79 -24.15
N GLU A 99 -7.39 -20.38 -24.02
CA GLU A 99 -7.61 -21.76 -24.44
C GLU A 99 -7.49 -21.92 -25.95
N ASP A 100 -8.05 -21.00 -26.71
CA ASP A 100 -8.00 -21.00 -28.16
C ASP A 100 -6.60 -20.68 -28.69
N GLU A 101 -5.90 -19.74 -28.05
CA GLU A 101 -4.47 -19.48 -28.32
C GLU A 101 -3.60 -20.72 -28.06
N ILE A 102 -3.91 -21.49 -27.00
CA ILE A 102 -3.21 -22.75 -26.71
C ILE A 102 -3.52 -23.82 -27.77
N LYS A 103 -4.79 -23.95 -28.21
CA LYS A 103 -5.19 -24.90 -29.26
C LYS A 103 -4.48 -24.57 -30.58
N ARG A 104 -4.61 -23.34 -31.08
CA ARG A 104 -3.95 -22.86 -32.30
C ARG A 104 -2.44 -23.03 -32.24
N GLY A 105 -1.82 -22.68 -31.11
CA GLY A 105 -0.37 -22.81 -30.98
C GLY A 105 0.10 -24.26 -30.98
N LYS A 106 -0.68 -25.20 -30.42
CA LYS A 106 -0.36 -26.64 -30.50
C LYS A 106 -0.44 -27.17 -31.92
N GLU A 107 -1.43 -26.75 -32.69
CA GLU A 107 -1.56 -27.10 -34.12
C GLU A 107 -0.34 -26.63 -34.92
N MET A 108 0.23 -25.48 -34.55
CA MET A 108 1.50 -24.96 -35.11
C MET A 108 2.78 -25.60 -34.50
N GLY A 109 2.65 -26.64 -33.66
CA GLY A 109 3.79 -27.31 -33.03
C GLY A 109 4.45 -26.54 -31.87
N LEU A 110 3.85 -25.45 -31.39
CA LEU A 110 4.37 -24.65 -30.28
C LEU A 110 4.06 -25.28 -28.92
N LYS A 111 5.03 -25.23 -28.01
CA LYS A 111 4.83 -25.65 -26.62
C LYS A 111 3.99 -24.62 -25.86
N LYS A 112 3.07 -25.06 -25.00
CA LYS A 112 2.25 -24.21 -24.11
C LYS A 112 3.05 -23.11 -23.39
N LYS A 113 4.28 -23.41 -22.95
CA LYS A 113 5.17 -22.44 -22.29
C LYS A 113 5.52 -21.23 -23.17
N VAL A 114 5.73 -21.45 -24.47
CA VAL A 114 6.07 -20.40 -25.43
C VAL A 114 4.85 -19.51 -25.70
N ILE A 115 3.68 -20.12 -25.88
CA ILE A 115 2.40 -19.42 -26.08
C ILE A 115 2.10 -18.51 -24.88
N MET A 116 2.15 -19.06 -23.65
CA MET A 116 1.93 -18.27 -22.44
C MET A 116 2.96 -17.15 -22.27
N HIS A 117 4.21 -17.37 -22.70
CA HIS A 117 5.21 -16.31 -22.66
C HIS A 117 4.87 -15.17 -23.60
N ARG A 118 4.45 -15.47 -24.85
CA ARG A 118 4.00 -14.48 -25.83
C ARG A 118 2.82 -13.66 -25.31
N ILE A 119 1.79 -14.34 -24.79
CA ILE A 119 0.61 -13.68 -24.19
C ILE A 119 1.04 -12.71 -23.09
N CYS A 120 1.88 -13.14 -22.15
CA CYS A 120 2.35 -12.24 -21.09
C CYS A 120 3.15 -11.04 -21.63
N GLN A 121 3.97 -11.22 -22.67
CA GLN A 121 4.73 -10.11 -23.28
C GLN A 121 3.80 -9.12 -23.97
N GLU A 122 2.78 -9.62 -24.69
CA GLU A 122 1.77 -8.76 -25.32
C GLU A 122 1.02 -7.93 -24.28
N ILE A 123 0.59 -8.54 -23.18
CA ILE A 123 -0.10 -7.84 -22.09
C ILE A 123 0.81 -6.75 -21.50
N TYR A 124 2.09 -7.05 -21.24
CA TYR A 124 3.04 -6.04 -20.75
C TYR A 124 3.24 -4.89 -21.74
N SER A 125 3.35 -5.18 -23.04
CA SER A 125 3.46 -4.15 -24.09
C SER A 125 2.25 -3.22 -24.09
N ARG A 126 1.03 -3.80 -24.03
CA ARG A 126 -0.21 -3.01 -24.01
C ARG A 126 -0.31 -2.13 -22.76
N TYR A 127 0.11 -2.64 -21.60
CA TYR A 127 0.18 -1.80 -20.39
C TYR A 127 1.24 -0.72 -20.50
N ASP A 128 2.41 -1.02 -21.06
CA ASP A 128 3.48 -0.04 -21.26
C ASP A 128 3.00 1.11 -22.17
N GLU A 129 2.32 0.79 -23.27
CA GLU A 129 1.66 1.79 -24.15
C GLU A 129 0.56 2.57 -23.41
N ALA A 130 -0.24 1.89 -22.58
CA ALA A 130 -1.33 2.52 -21.83
C ALA A 130 -0.83 3.52 -20.78
N VAL A 131 0.23 3.22 -20.02
CA VAL A 131 0.78 4.14 -19.00
C VAL A 131 1.55 5.31 -19.62
N GLU A 132 2.12 5.12 -20.81
CA GLU A 132 2.72 6.19 -21.60
C GLU A 132 1.66 7.14 -22.17
N ARG A 133 0.51 6.60 -22.58
CA ARG A 133 -0.63 7.39 -23.04
C ARG A 133 -1.34 8.10 -21.89
N ILE A 134 -1.57 7.41 -20.78
CA ILE A 134 -2.34 7.88 -19.62
C ILE A 134 -1.53 7.63 -18.36
N THR A 135 -0.75 8.63 -17.99
CA THR A 135 0.11 8.59 -16.80
C THR A 135 -0.70 8.98 -15.56
N THR A 136 -1.61 8.10 -15.13
CA THR A 136 -2.41 8.27 -13.90
C THR A 136 -2.11 7.19 -12.87
N GLU A 137 -2.31 7.50 -11.58
CA GLU A 137 -2.16 6.53 -10.49
C GLU A 137 -3.05 5.30 -10.67
N LYS A 138 -4.26 5.50 -11.21
CA LYS A 138 -5.22 4.42 -11.46
C LYS A 138 -4.73 3.46 -12.55
N MET A 139 -4.24 3.97 -13.68
CA MET A 139 -3.70 3.13 -14.75
C MET A 139 -2.48 2.34 -14.29
N TRP A 140 -1.56 2.98 -13.58
CA TRP A 140 -0.41 2.31 -12.98
C TRP A 140 -0.84 1.26 -11.96
N SER A 141 -1.89 1.51 -11.18
CA SER A 141 -2.42 0.53 -10.22
C SER A 141 -2.94 -0.73 -10.92
N TYR A 142 -3.66 -0.60 -12.03
CA TYR A 142 -4.09 -1.77 -12.82
C TYR A 142 -2.92 -2.61 -13.34
N TYR A 143 -1.89 -1.96 -13.86
CA TYR A 143 -0.70 -2.66 -14.34
C TYR A 143 0.04 -3.37 -13.19
N LEU A 144 0.26 -2.66 -12.07
CA LEU A 144 0.94 -3.21 -10.91
C LEU A 144 0.15 -4.37 -10.29
N ASP A 145 -1.17 -4.29 -10.23
CA ASP A 145 -2.05 -5.36 -9.76
C ASP A 145 -1.89 -6.61 -10.63
N PHE A 146 -1.88 -6.43 -11.96
CA PHE A 146 -1.68 -7.54 -12.88
C PHE A 146 -0.34 -8.24 -12.64
N VAL A 147 0.76 -7.49 -12.60
CA VAL A 147 2.10 -8.05 -12.41
C VAL A 147 2.25 -8.68 -11.01
N HIS A 148 1.67 -8.05 -9.98
CA HIS A 148 1.72 -8.56 -8.61
C HIS A 148 0.90 -9.85 -8.44
N ASN A 149 -0.28 -9.95 -9.05
CA ASN A 149 -1.06 -11.18 -9.06
C ASN A 149 -0.37 -12.29 -9.86
N TYR A 150 0.32 -11.94 -10.95
CA TYR A 150 1.17 -12.89 -11.67
C TYR A 150 2.35 -13.36 -10.83
N LEU A 151 2.96 -12.50 -10.01
CA LEU A 151 4.01 -12.89 -9.07
C LEU A 151 3.50 -13.90 -8.03
N LYS A 152 2.33 -13.65 -7.42
CA LYS A 152 1.72 -14.54 -6.42
C LYS A 152 1.44 -15.95 -6.96
N SER A 153 1.09 -16.05 -8.24
CA SER A 153 0.81 -17.32 -8.92
C SER A 153 2.03 -17.93 -9.62
N ALA A 154 3.17 -17.24 -9.65
CA ALA A 154 4.38 -17.70 -10.32
C ALA A 154 5.03 -18.86 -9.57
N LYS A 155 5.48 -19.86 -10.32
CA LYS A 155 6.33 -20.93 -9.78
C LYS A 155 7.70 -20.39 -9.38
N GLU A 156 8.33 -20.99 -8.37
CA GLU A 156 9.63 -20.59 -7.81
C GLU A 156 10.69 -20.24 -8.87
N LYS A 157 10.85 -21.09 -9.89
CA LYS A 157 11.81 -20.90 -11.00
C LYS A 157 11.61 -19.60 -11.81
N LYS A 158 10.43 -19.00 -11.78
CA LYS A 158 10.10 -17.75 -12.47
C LYS A 158 9.91 -16.57 -11.52
N ARG A 159 9.75 -16.83 -10.22
CA ARG A 159 9.42 -15.81 -9.21
C ARG A 159 10.43 -14.67 -9.22
N ALA A 160 11.73 -14.97 -9.19
CA ALA A 160 12.79 -13.95 -9.22
C ALA A 160 12.73 -13.03 -10.46
N LYS A 161 12.40 -13.59 -11.64
CA LYS A 161 12.26 -12.81 -12.88
C LYS A 161 11.04 -11.88 -12.81
N VAL A 162 9.89 -12.41 -12.35
CA VAL A 162 8.66 -11.61 -12.22
C VAL A 162 8.80 -10.54 -11.14
N GLN A 163 9.46 -10.86 -10.02
CA GLN A 163 9.79 -9.91 -8.95
C GLN A 163 10.65 -8.77 -9.48
N SER A 164 11.68 -9.05 -10.29
CA SER A 164 12.51 -8.01 -10.90
C SER A 164 11.72 -7.13 -11.87
N ILE A 165 10.77 -7.70 -12.62
CA ILE A 165 9.86 -6.93 -13.48
C ILE A 165 8.98 -6.01 -12.62
N LEU A 166 8.36 -6.55 -11.56
CA LEU A 166 7.50 -5.77 -10.67
C LEU A 166 8.25 -4.61 -10.03
N ILE A 167 9.46 -4.85 -9.50
CA ILE A 167 10.31 -3.80 -8.92
C ILE A 167 10.57 -2.69 -9.96
N ASN A 168 10.92 -3.05 -11.20
CA ASN A 168 11.14 -2.04 -12.24
C ASN A 168 9.88 -1.24 -12.58
N LYS A 169 8.70 -1.87 -12.58
CA LYS A 169 7.44 -1.15 -12.82
C LYS A 169 7.06 -0.24 -11.63
N LEU A 170 7.34 -0.67 -10.40
CA LEU A 170 7.17 0.15 -9.19
C LEU A 170 8.08 1.38 -9.23
N GLU A 171 9.35 1.21 -9.61
CA GLU A 171 10.31 2.30 -9.82
C GLU A 171 9.79 3.32 -10.83
N LYS A 172 9.39 2.86 -12.03
CA LYS A 172 8.86 3.74 -13.08
C LYS A 172 7.58 4.47 -12.65
N ALA A 173 6.67 3.78 -11.97
CA ALA A 173 5.46 4.40 -11.42
C ALA A 173 5.79 5.47 -10.37
N ALA A 174 6.81 5.25 -9.55
CA ALA A 174 7.27 6.21 -8.55
C ALA A 174 7.91 7.44 -9.20
N GLU A 175 8.74 7.25 -10.23
CA GLU A 175 9.34 8.32 -11.04
C GLU A 175 8.27 9.18 -11.73
N ALA A 176 7.21 8.55 -12.23
CA ALA A 176 6.03 9.23 -12.79
C ALA A 176 5.12 9.87 -11.72
N ASN A 177 5.48 9.80 -10.43
CA ASN A 177 4.69 10.25 -9.29
C ASN A 177 3.29 9.58 -9.17
N CYS A 178 3.07 8.46 -9.84
CA CYS A 178 1.81 7.74 -9.94
C CYS A 178 1.74 6.48 -9.06
N LEU A 179 2.74 6.26 -8.20
CA LEU A 179 2.74 5.13 -7.29
C LEU A 179 1.90 5.44 -6.03
N SER A 180 0.88 4.61 -5.80
CA SER A 180 0.02 4.71 -4.61
C SER A 180 0.73 4.23 -3.34
N LEU A 181 0.26 4.68 -2.18
CA LEU A 181 0.88 4.36 -0.90
C LEU A 181 0.92 2.84 -0.61
N ASN A 182 -0.11 2.10 -1.04
CA ASN A 182 -0.18 0.65 -0.86
C ASN A 182 0.97 -0.07 -1.57
N TYR A 183 1.35 0.42 -2.75
CA TYR A 183 2.42 -0.20 -3.52
C TYR A 183 3.82 0.15 -3.01
N TYR A 184 4.01 1.23 -2.25
CA TYR A 184 5.28 1.46 -1.55
C TYR A 184 5.55 0.37 -0.50
N ALA A 185 4.52 -0.09 0.22
CA ALA A 185 4.68 -1.20 1.15
C ALA A 185 5.10 -2.49 0.43
N VAL A 186 4.42 -2.82 -0.67
CA VAL A 186 4.78 -3.96 -1.52
C VAL A 186 6.22 -3.84 -2.05
N TRP A 187 6.62 -2.64 -2.49
CA TRP A 187 7.96 -2.41 -3.02
C TRP A 187 9.06 -2.63 -1.97
N ILE A 188 8.86 -2.09 -0.76
CA ILE A 188 9.79 -2.26 0.36
C ILE A 188 9.94 -3.74 0.72
N ASP A 189 8.83 -4.48 0.82
CA ASP A 189 8.85 -5.90 1.17
C ASP A 189 9.58 -6.72 0.09
N LEU A 190 9.34 -6.44 -1.20
CA LEU A 190 10.03 -7.12 -2.31
C LEU A 190 11.54 -6.85 -2.34
N LEU A 191 11.98 -5.66 -1.93
CA LEU A 191 13.40 -5.32 -1.86
C LEU A 191 14.09 -6.04 -0.70
N PHE A 192 13.44 -6.12 0.47
CA PHE A 192 13.93 -6.94 1.58
C PHE A 192 13.99 -8.42 1.23
N GLU A 193 12.97 -8.97 0.55
CA GLU A 193 12.99 -10.36 0.05
C GLU A 193 14.18 -10.63 -0.89
N LYS A 194 14.58 -9.62 -1.68
CA LYS A 194 15.74 -9.70 -2.59
C LYS A 194 17.09 -9.50 -1.87
N GLY A 195 17.07 -9.07 -0.61
CA GLY A 195 18.27 -8.75 0.17
C GLY A 195 18.86 -7.37 -0.12
N ASP A 196 18.10 -6.47 -0.76
CA ASP A 196 18.52 -5.09 -1.04
C ASP A 196 17.97 -4.12 0.02
N ASP A 197 18.49 -4.26 1.24
CA ASP A 197 18.07 -3.49 2.40
C ASP A 197 18.26 -1.98 2.20
N ASP A 198 19.34 -1.56 1.52
CA ASP A 198 19.61 -0.14 1.30
C ASP A 198 18.59 0.49 0.36
N ALA A 199 18.21 -0.21 -0.72
CA ALA A 199 17.12 0.23 -1.58
C ALA A 199 15.78 0.26 -0.82
N ALA A 200 15.47 -0.78 -0.05
CA ALA A 200 14.22 -0.86 0.73
C ALA A 200 14.07 0.32 1.69
N LEU A 201 15.15 0.67 2.39
CA LEU A 201 15.19 1.81 3.30
C LEU A 201 15.06 3.14 2.55
N SER A 202 15.73 3.30 1.41
CA SER A 202 15.58 4.48 0.55
C SER A 202 14.13 4.69 0.09
N VAL A 203 13.46 3.61 -0.35
CA VAL A 203 12.05 3.64 -0.73
C VAL A 203 11.14 3.99 0.45
N SER A 204 11.43 3.44 1.64
CA SER A 204 10.68 3.79 2.86
C SER A 204 10.78 5.27 3.21
N LEU A 205 11.95 5.86 3.01
CA LEU A 205 12.21 7.28 3.22
C LEU A 205 11.52 8.14 2.16
N MET A 206 11.54 7.71 0.90
CA MET A 206 10.82 8.35 -0.19
C MET A 206 9.32 8.44 0.12
N ALA A 207 8.71 7.36 0.59
CA ALA A 207 7.30 7.36 1.00
C ALA A 207 7.06 8.30 2.19
N ALA A 208 7.88 8.22 3.24
CA ALA A 208 7.73 9.08 4.42
C ALA A 208 7.79 10.57 4.05
N ARG A 209 8.70 10.97 3.15
CA ARG A 209 8.83 12.34 2.66
C ARG A 209 7.65 12.78 1.79
N LYS A 210 7.21 11.93 0.85
CA LYS A 210 6.15 12.26 -0.11
C LYS A 210 4.82 12.56 0.57
N TRP A 211 4.40 11.70 1.50
CA TRP A 211 3.10 11.85 2.18
C TRP A 211 3.19 12.59 3.51
N ASN A 212 4.39 12.68 4.10
CA ASN A 212 4.67 13.40 5.34
C ASN A 212 3.68 13.08 6.48
N GLN A 213 3.40 11.79 6.69
CA GLN A 213 2.54 11.30 7.76
C GLN A 213 3.36 10.71 8.90
N VAL A 214 2.94 10.95 10.15
CA VAL A 214 3.61 10.45 11.36
C VAL A 214 3.77 8.93 11.33
N SER A 215 2.74 8.20 10.90
CA SER A 215 2.75 6.74 10.78
C SER A 215 3.82 6.22 9.82
N LEU A 216 4.04 6.92 8.70
CA LEU A 216 5.05 6.54 7.69
C LEU A 216 6.46 6.85 8.16
N TRP A 217 6.66 7.99 8.83
CA TRP A 217 7.94 8.30 9.47
C TRP A 217 8.30 7.29 10.55
N ILE A 218 7.34 6.89 11.40
CA ILE A 218 7.54 5.83 12.41
C ILE A 218 7.94 4.51 11.75
N LYS A 219 7.23 4.11 10.69
CA LYS A 219 7.54 2.86 9.96
C LYS A 219 8.95 2.92 9.35
N CYS A 220 9.29 4.03 8.68
CA CYS A 220 10.62 4.27 8.11
C CYS A 220 11.72 4.19 9.18
N LEU A 221 11.60 4.95 10.27
CA LEU A 221 12.57 4.94 11.38
C LEU A 221 12.72 3.54 12.00
N THR A 222 11.61 2.82 12.20
CA THR A 222 11.63 1.46 12.72
C THR A 222 12.41 0.51 11.82
N LEU A 223 12.24 0.62 10.49
CA LEU A 223 13.03 -0.17 9.53
C LEU A 223 14.52 0.18 9.61
N HIS A 224 14.87 1.47 9.64
CA HIS A 224 16.27 1.92 9.76
C HIS A 224 16.93 1.45 11.06
N ILE A 225 16.19 1.44 12.18
CA ILE A 225 16.65 0.92 13.47
C ILE A 225 16.88 -0.60 13.38
N ARG A 226 15.93 -1.36 12.83
CA ARG A 226 16.01 -2.82 12.71
C ARG A 226 17.14 -3.29 11.78
N SER A 227 17.39 -2.57 10.70
CA SER A 227 18.50 -2.84 9.77
C SER A 227 19.87 -2.44 10.32
N GLY A 228 19.98 -2.07 11.60
CA GLY A 228 21.26 -1.82 12.27
C GLY A 228 22.05 -0.64 11.72
N LYS A 229 21.38 0.35 11.11
CA LYS A 229 22.06 1.55 10.60
C LYS A 229 22.70 2.33 11.75
N SER A 230 23.77 3.05 11.46
CA SER A 230 24.52 3.77 12.51
C SER A 230 23.65 4.75 13.27
N SER A 231 23.90 4.88 14.57
CA SER A 231 23.13 5.78 15.45
C SER A 231 23.08 7.22 14.94
N LYS A 232 24.18 7.70 14.34
CA LYS A 232 24.23 9.01 13.69
C LYS A 232 23.21 9.13 12.53
N LYS A 233 23.11 8.12 11.65
CA LYS A 233 22.17 8.17 10.51
C LYS A 233 20.72 8.15 10.99
N VAL A 234 20.40 7.28 11.94
CA VAL A 234 19.04 7.19 12.50
C VAL A 234 18.67 8.49 13.23
N TYR A 235 19.58 9.10 13.98
CA TYR A 235 19.32 10.36 14.66
C TYR A 235 19.08 11.54 13.69
N LEU A 236 19.85 11.61 12.59
CA LEU A 236 19.59 12.59 11.53
C LEU A 236 18.20 12.41 10.93
N LEU A 237 17.78 11.16 10.73
CA LEU A 237 16.45 10.84 10.22
C LEU A 237 15.33 11.25 11.20
N PHE A 238 15.53 11.05 12.51
CA PHE A 238 14.62 11.59 13.53
C PHE A 238 14.50 13.11 13.45
N SER A 239 15.64 13.79 13.31
CA SER A 239 15.68 15.26 13.24
C SER A 239 14.91 15.78 12.01
N GLU A 240 15.06 15.10 10.87
CA GLU A 240 14.33 15.41 9.64
C GLU A 240 12.82 15.17 9.77
N ALA A 241 12.42 14.03 10.34
CA ALA A 241 11.00 13.72 10.58
C ALA A 241 10.35 14.77 11.49
N LEU A 242 11.02 15.14 12.57
CA LEU A 242 10.53 16.12 13.54
C LEU A 242 10.47 17.54 12.99
N SER A 243 11.30 17.89 12.01
CA SER A 243 11.28 19.21 11.37
C SER A 243 10.22 19.34 10.27
N SER A 244 9.81 18.21 9.67
CA SER A 244 8.87 18.19 8.55
C SER A 244 7.41 18.05 8.99
N LEU A 245 7.16 17.45 10.16
CA LEU A 245 5.81 17.20 10.67
C LEU A 245 5.24 18.35 11.49
N ASN A 246 3.91 18.39 11.59
CA ASN A 246 3.24 19.24 12.56
C ASN A 246 3.66 18.81 13.97
N GLU A 247 4.08 19.80 14.76
CA GLU A 247 4.60 19.60 16.10
C GLU A 247 3.61 18.83 16.99
N LYS A 248 2.32 19.16 16.94
CA LYS A 248 1.29 18.52 17.79
C LYS A 248 1.12 17.02 17.54
N ASP A 249 1.37 16.57 16.32
CA ASP A 249 1.18 15.17 15.92
C ASP A 249 2.45 14.33 16.12
N SER A 250 3.58 14.97 16.42
CA SER A 250 4.90 14.34 16.47
C SER A 250 5.21 13.57 17.76
N ILE A 251 4.33 13.57 18.76
CA ILE A 251 4.60 12.96 20.08
C ILE A 251 4.98 11.48 20.00
N SER A 252 4.38 10.73 19.07
CA SER A 252 4.72 9.31 18.87
C SER A 252 6.15 9.11 18.38
N LEU A 253 6.68 10.05 17.58
CA LEU A 253 8.09 10.03 17.15
C LEU A 253 9.03 10.36 18.30
N TRP A 254 8.67 11.32 19.15
CA TRP A 254 9.44 11.63 20.35
C TRP A 254 9.53 10.42 21.28
N LYS A 255 8.43 9.71 21.50
CA LYS A 255 8.42 8.47 22.31
C LYS A 255 9.32 7.39 21.72
N LEU A 256 9.21 7.14 20.41
CA LEU A 256 10.08 6.20 19.70
C LEU A 256 11.56 6.61 19.80
N GLY A 257 11.85 7.90 19.66
CA GLY A 257 13.22 8.43 19.79
C GLY A 257 13.79 8.24 21.19
N VAL A 258 13.00 8.47 22.24
CA VAL A 258 13.41 8.22 23.63
C VAL A 258 13.69 6.74 23.87
N GLU A 259 12.78 5.85 23.45
CA GLU A 259 12.95 4.41 23.58
C GLU A 259 14.24 3.96 22.90
N TRP A 260 14.43 4.33 21.63
CA TRP A 260 15.60 3.95 20.87
C TRP A 260 16.91 4.52 21.43
N LEU A 261 16.97 5.82 21.74
CA LEU A 261 18.17 6.46 22.30
C LEU A 261 18.54 5.92 23.67
N SER A 262 17.56 5.47 24.47
CA SER A 262 17.84 4.86 25.78
C SER A 262 18.70 3.60 25.66
N PHE A 263 18.63 2.88 24.55
CA PHE A 263 19.47 1.71 24.27
C PHE A 263 20.67 2.05 23.39
N ALA A 264 20.49 2.90 22.37
CA ALA A 264 21.49 3.10 21.32
C ALA A 264 22.52 4.20 21.62
N ASP A 265 22.11 5.29 22.29
CA ASP A 265 22.97 6.44 22.58
C ASP A 265 22.44 7.22 23.81
N PRO A 266 22.71 6.73 25.04
CA PRO A 266 22.21 7.35 26.27
C PRO A 266 22.81 8.74 26.57
N GLU A 267 23.90 9.11 25.89
CA GLU A 267 24.51 10.44 26.01
C GLU A 267 23.67 11.48 25.27
N ARG A 268 23.26 11.16 24.03
CA ARG A 268 22.36 12.03 23.24
C ARG A 268 20.92 12.06 23.73
N LEU A 269 20.51 11.09 24.54
CA LEU A 269 19.17 11.06 25.11
C LEU A 269 18.84 12.35 25.90
N ILE A 270 19.82 12.90 26.63
CA ILE A 270 19.62 14.13 27.41
C ILE A 270 19.37 15.31 26.46
N GLU A 271 20.20 15.49 25.43
CA GLU A 271 20.00 16.54 24.42
C GLU A 271 18.63 16.39 23.72
N PHE A 272 18.20 15.16 23.45
CA PHE A 272 16.91 14.88 22.86
C PHE A 272 15.75 15.30 23.77
N PHE A 273 15.82 14.99 25.07
CA PHE A 273 14.84 15.50 26.03
C PHE A 273 14.83 17.02 26.11
N GLU A 274 16.00 17.65 26.19
CA GLU A 274 16.13 19.12 26.24
C GLU A 274 15.47 19.80 25.05
N LYS A 275 15.63 19.25 23.84
CA LYS A 275 14.94 19.75 22.65
C LYS A 275 13.43 19.61 22.77
N GLY A 276 12.95 18.47 23.27
CA GLY A 276 11.52 18.15 23.35
C GLY A 276 10.76 18.90 24.44
N ILE A 277 11.36 19.15 25.62
CA ILE A 277 10.67 19.87 26.71
C ILE A 277 10.45 21.36 26.41
N ASN A 278 11.18 21.91 25.43
CA ASN A 278 11.04 23.29 24.95
C ASN A 278 10.03 23.42 23.79
N LYS A 279 9.33 22.34 23.45
CA LYS A 279 8.25 22.31 22.44
C LYS A 279 6.89 22.63 23.07
N CYS A 280 5.83 22.56 22.26
CA CYS A 280 4.45 22.73 22.69
C CYS A 280 4.08 21.78 23.85
N THR A 281 3.00 22.12 24.56
CA THR A 281 2.56 21.41 25.76
C THR A 281 2.28 19.93 25.54
N GLU A 282 1.81 19.57 24.35
CA GLU A 282 1.46 18.22 23.92
C GLU A 282 2.70 17.32 23.82
N ILE A 283 3.87 17.90 23.52
CA ILE A 283 5.17 17.20 23.52
C ILE A 283 5.88 17.35 24.87
N SER A 284 5.97 18.59 25.36
CA SER A 284 6.74 18.94 26.57
C SER A 284 6.24 18.14 27.77
N THR A 285 4.92 17.99 27.90
CA THR A 285 4.31 17.39 29.09
C THR A 285 4.61 15.89 29.22
N PRO A 286 4.38 15.05 28.19
CA PRO A 286 4.79 13.65 28.26
C PRO A 286 6.32 13.46 28.32
N LEU A 287 7.10 14.32 27.66
CA LEU A 287 8.55 14.19 27.71
C LEU A 287 9.16 14.55 29.06
N LYS A 288 8.61 15.54 29.78
CA LYS A 288 9.01 15.82 31.17
C LYS A 288 8.82 14.58 32.06
N ASP A 289 7.74 13.83 31.84
CA ASP A 289 7.44 12.60 32.58
C ASP A 289 8.48 11.49 32.32
N MET A 290 8.84 11.28 31.05
CA MET A 290 9.87 10.32 30.65
C MET A 290 11.28 10.77 31.08
N TYR A 291 11.57 12.07 31.00
CA TYR A 291 12.87 12.63 31.36
C TYR A 291 13.11 12.49 32.87
N LEU A 292 12.11 12.79 33.70
CA LEU A 292 12.22 12.65 35.15
C LEU A 292 12.55 11.20 35.56
N GLU A 293 11.86 10.24 34.95
CA GLU A 293 12.09 8.81 35.19
C GLU A 293 13.49 8.38 34.74
N ALA A 294 13.91 8.76 33.53
CA ALA A 294 15.23 8.44 33.01
C ALA A 294 16.35 9.04 33.89
N THR A 295 16.19 10.27 34.37
CA THR A 295 17.15 10.91 35.28
C THR A 295 17.19 10.23 36.64
N ALA A 296 16.03 9.85 37.20
CA ALA A 296 16.00 9.15 38.48
C ALA A 296 16.73 7.80 38.41
N LEU A 297 16.51 7.04 37.34
CA LEU A 297 17.15 5.75 37.12
C LEU A 297 18.66 5.85 36.88
N ARG A 298 19.13 6.86 36.14
CA ARG A 298 20.53 6.98 35.72
C ARG A 298 21.40 7.80 36.67
N ASN A 299 20.85 8.86 37.25
CA ASN A 299 21.59 9.86 38.03
C ASN A 299 21.15 9.90 39.50
N GLY A 300 20.20 9.05 39.88
CA GLY A 300 19.69 8.94 41.23
C GLY A 300 18.68 10.03 41.58
N THR A 301 18.09 9.90 42.78
CA THR A 301 16.95 10.72 43.17
C THR A 301 17.28 12.19 43.32
N GLN A 302 18.50 12.55 43.76
CA GLN A 302 18.86 13.96 43.93
C GLN A 302 18.82 14.72 42.61
N ALA A 303 19.33 14.14 41.53
CA ALA A 303 19.25 14.73 40.19
C ALA A 303 17.79 14.88 39.72
N ALA A 304 16.94 13.88 40.01
CA ALA A 304 15.51 13.96 39.71
C ALA A 304 14.81 15.10 40.48
N ARG A 305 15.16 15.33 41.76
CA ARG A 305 14.64 16.47 42.54
C ARG A 305 14.99 17.81 41.91
N ASP A 306 16.23 17.96 41.45
CA ASP A 306 16.70 19.21 40.84
C ASP A 306 16.06 19.44 39.46
N LEU A 307 15.87 18.38 38.69
CA LEU A 307 15.12 18.42 37.43
C LEU A 307 13.64 18.79 37.65
N TYR A 308 12.99 18.21 38.66
CA TYR A 308 11.60 18.56 39.02
C TYR A 308 11.45 20.05 39.38
N LYS A 309 12.38 20.61 40.17
CA LYS A 309 12.38 22.06 40.48
C LYS A 309 12.48 22.91 39.20
N ARG A 310 13.24 22.47 38.20
CA ARG A 310 13.35 23.15 36.91
C ARG A 310 12.04 23.05 36.12
N PHE A 311 11.42 21.87 36.05
CA PHE A 311 10.13 21.72 35.36
C PHE A 311 9.04 22.59 35.94
N LYS A 312 9.00 22.73 37.27
CA LYS A 312 8.08 23.66 37.95
C LYS A 312 8.27 25.12 37.53
N LYS A 313 9.52 25.55 37.34
CA LYS A 313 9.83 26.90 36.86
C LYS A 313 9.45 27.10 35.39
N MET A 314 9.62 26.07 34.56
CA MET A 314 9.29 26.14 33.14
C MET A 314 7.78 26.14 32.90
N GLY A 315 7.03 25.33 33.66
CA GLY A 315 5.60 25.11 33.42
C GLY A 315 5.28 24.58 32.01
N PRO A 316 4.02 24.27 31.73
CA PRO A 316 3.13 23.63 32.70
C PRO A 316 3.69 22.27 33.16
N LEU A 317 3.31 21.86 34.36
CA LEU A 317 3.52 20.51 34.88
C LEU A 317 2.30 19.65 34.56
N SER A 318 2.48 18.33 34.52
CA SER A 318 1.35 17.40 34.55
C SER A 318 1.18 16.75 35.92
N PRO A 319 -0.05 16.29 36.23
CA PRO A 319 -0.28 15.43 37.39
C PRO A 319 0.62 14.19 37.40
N GLN A 320 0.99 13.68 36.22
CA GLN A 320 1.86 12.51 36.10
C GLN A 320 3.30 12.80 36.56
N VAL A 321 3.87 13.95 36.20
CA VAL A 321 5.21 14.35 36.65
C VAL A 321 5.26 14.47 38.19
N VAL A 322 4.23 15.06 38.80
CA VAL A 322 4.11 15.15 40.27
C VAL A 322 4.01 13.76 40.90
N ARG A 323 3.11 12.91 40.38
CA ARG A 323 2.95 11.52 40.86
C ARG A 323 4.25 10.73 40.75
N LYS A 324 4.98 10.82 39.63
CA LYS A 324 6.26 10.14 39.46
C LYS A 324 7.29 10.62 40.47
N MET A 325 7.40 11.93 40.72
CA MET A 325 8.31 12.44 41.74
C MET A 325 8.00 11.89 43.13
N ILE A 326 6.72 11.77 43.49
CA ILE A 326 6.28 11.14 44.76
C ILE A 326 6.68 9.67 44.82
N ILE A 327 6.49 8.92 43.73
CA ILE A 327 6.87 7.50 43.65
C ILE A 327 8.38 7.34 43.80
N ILE A 328 9.18 8.13 43.07
CA ILE A 328 10.64 8.14 43.14
C ILE A 328 11.12 8.45 44.56
N GLU A 329 10.48 9.40 45.25
CA GLU A 329 10.82 9.76 46.62
C GLU A 329 10.45 8.66 47.62
N LYS A 330 9.28 8.04 47.48
CA LYS A 330 8.84 6.91 48.31
C LYS A 330 9.69 5.65 48.13
N ALA A 331 10.27 5.46 46.95
CA ALA A 331 11.10 4.30 46.65
C ALA A 331 12.47 4.31 47.34
N GLN A 332 12.88 5.43 47.95
CA GLN A 332 14.11 5.49 48.72
C GLN A 332 14.02 4.66 50.00
N LEU A 333 15.15 4.10 50.46
CA LEU A 333 15.25 3.44 51.77
C LEU A 333 14.85 4.37 52.94
N ARG A 334 15.14 5.67 52.81
CA ARG A 334 14.78 6.70 53.79
C ARG A 334 14.18 7.91 53.08
N PRO A 335 12.87 7.89 52.79
CA PRO A 335 12.19 9.00 52.11
C PRO A 335 12.26 10.30 52.92
N SER A 336 12.44 11.44 52.24
CA SER A 336 12.33 12.75 52.88
C SER A 336 10.86 13.13 53.03
N ILE A 337 10.36 13.14 54.27
CA ILE A 337 8.98 13.54 54.58
C ILE A 337 8.70 14.98 54.11
N ASP A 338 9.67 15.88 54.28
CA ASP A 338 9.53 17.27 53.84
C ASP A 338 9.41 17.40 52.32
N SER A 339 10.20 16.62 51.58
CA SER A 339 10.11 16.58 50.11
C SER A 339 8.78 16.01 49.66
N LEU A 340 8.33 14.90 50.29
CA LEU A 340 7.02 14.30 50.01
C LEU A 340 5.88 15.28 50.25
N ARG A 341 5.85 15.95 51.41
CA ARG A 341 4.83 16.96 51.74
C ARG A 341 4.78 18.03 50.66
N LYS A 342 5.94 18.55 50.25
CA LYS A 342 6.05 19.56 49.20
C LYS A 342 5.50 19.08 47.85
N TYR A 343 5.77 17.84 47.44
CA TYR A 343 5.24 17.32 46.17
C TYR A 343 3.71 17.14 46.20
N TYR A 344 3.13 16.70 47.33
CA TYR A 344 1.67 16.67 47.49
C TYR A 344 1.05 18.07 47.48
N GLU A 345 1.65 19.02 48.19
CA GLU A 345 1.21 20.42 48.19
C GLU A 345 1.26 21.03 46.79
N ASP A 346 2.31 20.74 46.02
CA ASP A 346 2.45 21.17 44.64
C ASP A 346 1.32 20.60 43.77
N GLY A 347 1.01 19.31 43.92
CA GLY A 347 -0.10 18.68 43.20
C GLY A 347 -1.46 19.26 43.54
N ILE A 348 -1.73 19.55 44.83
CA ILE A 348 -2.99 20.20 45.26
C ILE A 348 -3.06 21.63 44.73
N ARG A 349 -1.96 22.37 44.75
CA ARG A 349 -1.92 23.76 44.31
C ARG A 349 -2.15 23.89 42.80
N GLU A 350 -1.57 23.00 42.00
CA GLU A 350 -1.67 23.06 40.54
C GLU A 350 -2.94 22.39 39.99
N PHE A 351 -3.46 21.35 40.66
CA PHE A 351 -4.55 20.52 40.11
C PHE A 351 -5.71 20.27 41.06
N GLY A 352 -5.70 20.82 42.29
CA GLY A 352 -6.72 20.57 43.30
C GLY A 352 -8.00 21.40 43.16
N SER A 353 -8.01 22.38 42.23
CA SER A 353 -9.18 23.22 41.92
C SER A 353 -9.84 22.84 40.58
N SER A 354 -9.34 21.80 39.91
CA SER A 354 -9.80 21.33 38.59
C SER A 354 -10.96 20.37 38.66
#